data_AF-A0AAE0L1K0-F1
#
_entry.id   AF-A0AAE0L1K0-F1
#
_cell.length_a   1.000
_cell.length_b   1.000
_cell.length_c   1.000
_cell.angle_alpha   90.00
_cell.angle_beta   90.00
_cell.angle_gamma   90.00
#
_symmetry.space_group_name_H-M   'P 1'
#
loop_
_entity.id
_entity.type
_entity.pdbx_description
1 polymer ?
#
loop_
_entity_poly.entity_id
_entity_poly.type
_entity_poly.pdbx_seq_one_letter_code
_entity_poly.pdbx_strand_id
1 'polypeptide(L)'
;MRSVGQSHPGAKVAKVPAVKRTRASKEPLNEQEQEALRASKRLRLEGSLIALERGEDGRVGLPLKVAGVTLEAFGTIDPWRHAYHGPAYLFPIGYRTTRMFARMDKPDEKCLYTQEIIDGGDQPMFQISAEIGGDPVLHQSSTGAWSMVLAKVRATREASGQAASKTAISGIEVKANS
;
A
#
# COMPACT_ATOMS: atom_id res chain seq x y z
N MET A 1 -47.05 -26.29 19.11
CA MET A 1 -46.06 -26.14 18.02
C MET A 1 -45.15 -24.97 18.35
N ARG A 2 -43.84 -25.25 18.46
CA ARG A 2 -42.66 -24.33 18.37
C ARG A 2 -42.56 -23.20 19.42
N SER A 3 -41.40 -22.78 19.90
CA SER A 3 -40.07 -23.33 20.20
C SER A 3 -39.38 -22.17 20.91
N VAL A 4 -38.79 -22.44 22.08
CA VAL A 4 -38.08 -21.46 22.91
C VAL A 4 -36.80 -21.02 22.19
N GLY A 5 -36.66 -19.71 21.94
CA GLY A 5 -35.46 -19.11 21.38
C GLY A 5 -34.31 -19.13 22.38
N GLN A 6 -33.31 -19.98 22.14
CA GLN A 6 -32.07 -20.01 22.90
C GLN A 6 -31.14 -18.86 22.51
N SER A 7 -30.83 -18.01 23.48
CA SER A 7 -29.70 -17.09 23.49
C SER A 7 -28.38 -17.86 23.44
N HIS A 8 -27.55 -17.61 22.43
CA HIS A 8 -26.17 -18.10 22.37
C HIS A 8 -25.20 -17.08 22.98
N PRO A 9 -24.27 -17.50 23.85
CA PRO A 9 -23.25 -16.62 24.41
C PRO A 9 -22.12 -16.36 23.41
N GLY A 10 -21.72 -15.10 23.29
CA GLY A 10 -20.60 -14.67 22.44
C GLY A 10 -19.27 -15.25 22.92
N ALA A 11 -18.63 -16.04 22.05
CA ALA A 11 -17.28 -16.53 22.28
C ALA A 11 -16.27 -15.38 22.24
N LYS A 12 -15.55 -15.17 23.34
CA LYS A 12 -14.44 -14.21 23.42
C LYS A 12 -13.28 -14.72 22.56
N VAL A 13 -12.86 -13.92 21.57
CA VAL A 13 -11.67 -14.17 20.76
C VAL A 13 -10.42 -14.03 21.65
N ALA A 14 -9.67 -15.13 21.80
CA ALA A 14 -8.41 -15.14 22.53
C ALA A 14 -7.36 -14.29 21.80
N LYS A 15 -6.76 -13.33 22.49
CA LYS A 15 -5.69 -12.47 21.97
C LYS A 15 -4.37 -13.24 22.10
N VAL A 16 -3.77 -13.63 20.97
CA VAL A 16 -2.45 -14.29 20.96
C VAL A 16 -1.36 -13.24 21.27
N PRO A 17 -0.43 -13.50 22.20
CA PRO A 17 0.59 -12.53 22.59
C PRO A 17 1.62 -12.33 21.47
N ALA A 18 1.96 -11.06 21.19
CA ALA A 18 2.99 -10.71 20.24
C ALA A 18 4.39 -10.96 20.84
N VAL A 19 5.15 -11.88 20.23
CA VAL A 19 6.55 -12.12 20.59
C VAL A 19 7.40 -10.94 20.12
N LYS A 20 7.93 -10.15 21.06
CA LYS A 20 8.94 -9.11 20.78
C LYS A 20 10.32 -9.75 20.80
N ARG A 21 10.99 -9.85 19.64
CA ARG A 21 12.40 -10.27 19.54
C ARG A 21 13.33 -9.04 19.59
N THR A 22 14.29 -9.04 20.50
CA THR A 22 15.42 -8.11 20.56
C THR A 22 16.57 -8.58 19.65
N ARG A 23 17.45 -7.66 19.26
CA ARG A 23 18.38 -7.76 18.10
C ARG A 23 19.55 -8.74 18.26
N ALA A 24 19.67 -9.47 19.38
CA ALA A 24 20.92 -10.14 19.76
C ALA A 24 20.74 -11.64 20.08
N SER A 25 20.30 -12.43 19.11
CA SER A 25 20.59 -13.87 18.92
C SER A 25 19.67 -14.40 17.80
N LYS A 26 20.22 -14.71 16.62
CA LYS A 26 19.45 -15.33 15.51
C LYS A 26 19.77 -16.81 15.45
N GLU A 27 19.30 -17.57 16.43
CA GLU A 27 19.13 -19.01 16.20
C GLU A 27 18.06 -19.22 15.11
N PRO A 28 18.27 -20.16 14.18
CA PRO A 28 17.27 -20.47 13.16
C PRO A 28 15.97 -20.90 13.83
N LEU A 29 14.85 -20.43 13.29
CA LEU A 29 13.52 -20.78 13.80
C LEU A 29 13.35 -22.30 13.79
N ASN A 30 12.87 -22.87 14.89
CA ASN A 30 12.54 -24.29 14.93
C ASN A 30 11.30 -24.58 14.06
N GLU A 31 11.05 -25.85 13.76
CA GLU A 31 9.98 -26.26 12.84
C GLU A 31 8.59 -25.81 13.31
N GLN A 32 8.33 -25.84 14.62
CA GLN A 32 7.07 -25.39 15.21
C GLN A 32 6.88 -23.87 15.05
N GLU A 33 7.93 -23.08 15.25
CA GLU A 33 7.92 -21.64 15.02
C GLU A 33 7.73 -21.29 13.53
N GLN A 34 8.34 -22.07 12.63
CA GLN A 34 8.16 -21.92 11.19
C GLN A 34 6.72 -22.24 10.76
N GLU A 35 6.12 -23.29 11.32
CA GLU A 35 4.74 -23.68 11.05
C GLU A 35 3.76 -22.64 11.59
N ALA A 36 3.95 -22.17 12.83
CA ALA A 36 3.15 -21.09 13.41
C ALA A 36 3.23 -19.80 12.56
N LEU A 37 4.41 -19.46 12.04
CA LEU A 37 4.59 -18.32 11.13
C LEU A 37 3.86 -18.53 9.79
N ARG A 38 3.92 -19.72 9.20
CA ARG A 38 3.20 -20.07 7.97
C ARG A 38 1.69 -20.01 8.19
N ALA A 39 1.19 -20.56 9.30
CA ALA A 39 -0.22 -20.53 9.67
C ALA A 39 -0.71 -19.09 9.89
N SER A 40 0.06 -18.26 10.60
CA SER A 40 -0.25 -16.84 10.80
C SER A 40 -0.30 -16.06 9.47
N LYS A 41 0.65 -16.32 8.56
CA LYS A 41 0.65 -15.74 7.21
C LYS A 41 -0.59 -16.17 6.41
N ARG A 42 -0.98 -17.44 6.48
CA ARG A 42 -2.17 -17.96 5.79
C ARG A 42 -3.45 -17.31 6.30
N LEU A 43 -3.63 -17.26 7.62
CA LEU A 43 -4.81 -16.62 8.24
C LEU A 43 -4.89 -15.13 7.87
N ARG A 44 -3.74 -14.44 7.82
CA ARG A 44 -3.67 -13.05 7.38
C ARG A 44 -4.03 -12.90 5.89
N LEU A 45 -3.59 -13.83 5.04
CA LEU A 45 -3.93 -13.83 3.63
C LEU A 45 -5.44 -14.03 3.43
N GLU A 46 -6.02 -15.04 4.07
CA GLU A 46 -7.46 -15.32 4.05
C GLU A 46 -8.28 -14.11 4.51
N GLY A 47 -7.89 -13.44 5.60
CA GLY A 47 -8.55 -12.22 6.08
C GLY A 47 -8.34 -10.99 5.19
N SER A 48 -7.48 -11.07 4.17
CA SER A 48 -7.19 -9.99 3.23
C SER A 48 -7.76 -10.22 1.83
N LEU A 49 -8.40 -11.37 1.59
CA LEU A 49 -9.02 -11.67 0.30
C LEU A 49 -10.26 -10.78 0.11
N ILE A 50 -10.22 -9.96 -0.93
CA ILE A 50 -11.34 -9.14 -1.37
C ILE A 50 -11.99 -9.86 -2.54
N ALA A 51 -13.28 -10.14 -2.44
CA ALA A 51 -14.06 -10.60 -3.58
C ALA A 51 -14.15 -9.43 -4.59
N LEU A 52 -13.62 -9.64 -5.80
CA LEU A 52 -13.68 -8.64 -6.85
C LEU A 52 -14.97 -8.80 -7.64
N GLU A 53 -15.81 -7.78 -7.61
CA GLU A 53 -16.93 -7.68 -8.53
C GLU A 53 -16.39 -7.52 -9.96
N ARG A 54 -16.88 -8.38 -10.85
CA ARG A 54 -16.53 -8.36 -12.27
C ARG A 54 -17.75 -7.96 -13.08
N GLY A 55 -17.55 -7.11 -14.07
CA GLY A 55 -18.55 -6.79 -15.06
C GLY A 55 -18.88 -8.01 -15.94
N GLU A 56 -19.91 -7.87 -16.76
CA GLU A 56 -20.33 -8.90 -17.73
C GLU A 56 -19.22 -9.24 -18.74
N ASP A 57 -18.32 -8.28 -19.00
CA ASP A 57 -17.12 -8.45 -19.82
C ASP A 57 -15.95 -9.14 -19.08
N GLY A 58 -16.17 -9.57 -17.83
CA GLY A 58 -15.18 -10.21 -16.97
C GLY A 58 -14.14 -9.26 -16.37
N ARG A 59 -14.20 -7.96 -16.68
CA ARG A 59 -13.26 -6.96 -16.16
C ARG A 59 -13.61 -6.60 -14.73
N VAL A 60 -12.57 -6.32 -13.93
CA VAL A 60 -12.75 -5.86 -12.56
C VAL A 60 -13.34 -4.44 -12.58
N GLY A 61 -14.42 -4.23 -11.84
CA GLY A 61 -15.02 -2.91 -11.69
C GLY A 61 -14.07 -1.93 -10.99
N LEU A 62 -14.01 -0.70 -11.50
CA LEU A 62 -13.27 0.41 -10.89
C LEU A 62 -14.25 1.51 -10.46
N PRO A 63 -13.95 2.27 -9.39
CA PRO A 63 -12.73 2.21 -8.57
C PRO A 63 -12.68 1.03 -7.60
N LEU A 64 -11.49 0.45 -7.40
CA LEU A 64 -11.27 -0.69 -6.48
C LEU A 64 -10.46 -0.25 -5.25
N LYS A 65 -11.05 -0.37 -4.05
CA LYS A 65 -10.39 -0.01 -2.78
C LYS A 65 -9.62 -1.20 -2.20
N VAL A 66 -8.31 -1.05 -2.01
CA VAL A 66 -7.43 -2.07 -1.42
C VAL A 66 -6.45 -1.43 -0.45
N ALA A 67 -6.45 -1.89 0.81
CA ALA A 67 -5.46 -1.51 1.82
C ALA A 67 -5.18 0.01 1.98
N GLY A 68 -6.23 0.85 1.88
CA GLY A 68 -6.12 2.30 2.02
C GLY A 68 -5.64 3.03 0.76
N VAL A 69 -5.60 2.34 -0.37
CA VAL A 69 -5.41 2.87 -1.72
C VAL A 69 -6.66 2.58 -2.54
N THR A 70 -7.03 3.47 -3.44
CA THR A 70 -8.09 3.26 -4.42
C THR A 70 -7.44 3.15 -5.79
N LEU A 71 -7.63 2.03 -6.47
CA LEU A 71 -7.25 1.87 -7.87
C LEU A 71 -8.32 2.49 -8.76
N GLU A 72 -7.91 3.39 -9.64
CA GLU A 72 -8.81 4.15 -10.52
C GLU A 72 -8.63 3.80 -11.99
N ALA A 73 -7.43 3.35 -12.38
CA ALA A 73 -7.15 2.86 -13.73
C ALA A 73 -6.02 1.81 -13.71
N PHE A 74 -6.17 0.75 -14.51
CA PHE A 74 -5.13 -0.27 -14.70
C PHE A 74 -3.98 0.20 -15.60
N GLY A 75 -4.22 1.19 -16.46
CA GLY A 75 -3.28 1.60 -17.49
C GLY A 75 -3.11 0.58 -18.62
N THR A 76 -2.14 0.84 -19.49
CA THR A 76 -1.80 0.01 -20.65
C THR A 76 -0.31 -0.34 -20.61
N ILE A 77 0.00 -1.63 -20.76
CA ILE A 77 1.39 -2.09 -20.81
C ILE A 77 1.94 -1.78 -22.21
N ASP A 78 3.12 -1.16 -22.28
CA ASP A 78 3.87 -1.05 -23.53
C ASP A 78 4.80 -2.28 -23.67
N PRO A 79 4.54 -3.19 -24.62
CA PRO A 79 5.35 -4.40 -24.77
C PRO A 79 6.71 -4.12 -25.45
N TRP A 80 6.86 -3.00 -26.15
CA TRP A 80 8.02 -2.70 -26.99
C TRP A 80 9.15 -2.01 -26.23
N ARG A 81 8.83 -1.24 -25.17
CA ARG A 81 9.82 -0.53 -24.35
C ARG A 81 10.19 -1.33 -23.10
N HIS A 82 11.37 -1.95 -23.12
CA HIS A 82 11.89 -2.78 -22.02
C HIS A 82 12.01 -2.05 -20.67
N ALA A 83 12.06 -0.72 -20.64
CA ALA A 83 12.06 0.02 -19.38
C ALA A 83 10.71 -0.02 -18.63
N TYR A 84 9.62 -0.40 -19.31
CA TYR A 84 8.26 -0.42 -18.74
C TYR A 84 7.88 -1.78 -18.16
N HIS A 85 8.72 -2.81 -18.31
CA HIS A 85 8.42 -4.15 -17.80
C HIS A 85 9.67 -4.98 -17.58
N GLY A 86 9.54 -5.96 -16.69
CA GLY A 86 10.53 -7.00 -16.47
C GLY A 86 9.88 -8.21 -15.81
N PRO A 87 10.66 -9.27 -15.52
CA PRO A 87 10.12 -10.50 -14.93
C PRO A 87 9.41 -10.29 -13.58
N ALA A 88 9.76 -9.23 -12.84
CA ALA A 88 9.25 -8.95 -11.51
C ALA A 88 8.36 -7.69 -11.41
N TYR A 89 8.18 -6.94 -12.51
CA TYR A 89 7.45 -5.68 -12.47
C TYR A 89 6.80 -5.34 -13.81
N LEU A 90 5.73 -4.57 -13.73
CA LEU A 90 5.05 -3.94 -14.86
C LEU A 90 4.80 -2.48 -14.50
N PHE A 91 5.00 -1.59 -15.46
CA PHE A 91 4.72 -0.16 -15.32
C PHE A 91 3.74 0.29 -16.41
N PRO A 92 2.43 -0.03 -16.27
CA PRO A 92 1.45 0.34 -17.28
C PRO A 92 1.27 1.86 -17.35
N ILE A 93 1.30 2.42 -18.55
CA ILE A 93 1.06 3.84 -18.80
C ILE A 93 -0.42 4.15 -18.51
N GLY A 94 -0.68 5.17 -17.72
CA GLY A 94 -2.01 5.52 -17.23
C GLY A 94 -2.48 4.66 -16.04
N TYR A 95 -1.62 3.82 -15.44
CA TYR A 95 -1.93 3.19 -14.16
C TYR A 95 -2.12 4.29 -13.12
N ARG A 96 -3.28 4.32 -12.46
CA ARG A 96 -3.65 5.41 -11.56
C ARG A 96 -4.28 4.89 -10.27
N THR A 97 -3.77 5.38 -9.15
CA THR A 97 -4.29 5.11 -7.82
C THR A 97 -4.42 6.40 -7.02
N THR A 98 -5.28 6.42 -6.01
CA THR A 98 -5.38 7.50 -5.04
C THR A 98 -5.19 7.01 -3.61
N ARG A 99 -4.60 7.84 -2.75
CA ARG A 99 -4.53 7.59 -1.31
C ARG A 99 -4.60 8.88 -0.49
N MET A 100 -5.19 8.81 0.70
CA MET A 100 -5.14 9.92 1.65
C MET A 100 -3.79 9.95 2.37
N PHE A 101 -3.13 11.11 2.38
CA PHE A 101 -1.87 11.30 3.08
C PHE A 101 -1.74 12.73 3.63
N ALA A 102 -0.76 12.96 4.50
CA ALA A 102 -0.50 14.30 5.05
C ALA A 102 -0.18 15.29 3.92
N ARG A 103 -0.73 16.50 3.98
CA ARG A 103 -0.40 17.54 3.00
C ARG A 103 1.06 17.97 3.13
N MET A 104 1.68 18.33 2.00
CA MET A 104 3.07 18.81 1.98
C MET A 104 3.24 20.18 2.66
N ASP A 105 2.24 21.06 2.53
CA ASP A 105 2.22 22.43 3.04
C ASP A 105 1.64 22.56 4.45
N LYS A 106 0.75 21.64 4.85
CA LYS A 106 0.13 21.60 6.18
C LYS A 106 0.00 20.15 6.71
N PRO A 107 1.09 19.57 7.25
CA PRO A 107 1.17 18.16 7.62
C PRO A 107 0.19 17.63 8.68
N ASP A 108 -0.51 18.52 9.39
CA ASP A 108 -1.58 18.17 10.34
C ASP A 108 -2.89 17.83 9.64
N GLU A 109 -3.05 18.28 8.40
CA GLU A 109 -4.18 17.97 7.54
C GLU A 109 -3.79 16.91 6.52
N LYS A 110 -4.80 16.16 6.07
CA LYS A 110 -4.65 15.17 5.00
C LYS A 110 -5.37 15.67 3.75
N CYS A 111 -4.81 15.35 2.59
CA CYS A 111 -5.47 15.49 1.30
C CYS A 111 -5.36 14.18 0.51
N LEU A 112 -6.13 14.09 -0.56
CA LEU A 112 -6.01 13.01 -1.52
C LEU A 112 -4.76 13.23 -2.38
N TYR A 113 -3.98 12.17 -2.60
CA TYR A 113 -2.90 12.15 -3.57
C TYR A 113 -3.23 11.18 -4.69
N THR A 114 -3.13 11.65 -5.93
CA THR A 114 -3.21 10.84 -7.13
C THR A 114 -1.80 10.43 -7.54
N GLN A 115 -1.60 9.13 -7.72
CA GLN A 115 -0.34 8.51 -8.10
C GLN A 115 -0.55 7.89 -9.48
N GLU A 116 0.24 8.31 -10.46
CA GLU A 116 0.07 7.89 -11.85
C GLU A 116 1.41 7.51 -12.47
N ILE A 117 1.41 6.47 -13.30
CA ILE A 117 2.53 6.16 -14.19
C ILE A 117 2.22 6.81 -15.53
N ILE A 118 2.97 7.84 -15.90
CA ILE A 118 2.82 8.54 -17.19
C ILE A 118 3.91 8.08 -18.17
N ASP A 119 3.69 8.32 -19.45
CA ASP A 119 4.69 8.06 -20.49
C ASP A 119 5.83 9.08 -20.38
N GLY A 120 7.01 8.60 -20.01
CA GLY A 120 8.24 9.41 -19.91
C GLY A 120 9.16 9.28 -21.12
N GLY A 121 8.68 8.73 -22.24
CA GLY A 121 9.50 8.40 -23.40
C GLY A 121 10.26 7.09 -23.17
N ASP A 122 11.58 7.16 -23.01
CA ASP A 122 12.44 5.98 -22.90
C ASP A 122 12.17 5.12 -21.65
N GLN A 123 11.57 5.70 -20.61
CA GLN A 123 11.30 5.04 -19.33
C GLN A 123 10.04 5.62 -18.66
N PRO A 124 9.36 4.86 -17.79
CA PRO A 124 8.17 5.34 -17.09
C PRO A 124 8.49 6.51 -16.16
N MET A 125 7.53 7.41 -16.02
CA MET A 125 7.60 8.50 -15.05
C MET A 125 6.49 8.34 -14.01
N PHE A 126 6.86 8.40 -12.74
CA PHE A 126 5.93 8.30 -11.61
C PHE A 126 5.57 9.69 -11.15
N GLN A 127 4.32 10.07 -11.36
CA GLN A 127 3.75 11.34 -10.96
C GLN A 127 2.95 11.17 -9.67
N ILE A 128 3.13 12.08 -8.72
CA ILE A 128 2.27 12.22 -7.55
C ILE A 128 1.73 13.65 -7.50
N SER A 129 0.42 13.78 -7.64
CA SER A 129 -0.30 15.06 -7.57
C SER A 129 -1.12 15.10 -6.29
N ALA A 130 -1.01 16.20 -5.54
CA ALA A 130 -1.90 16.44 -4.40
C ALA A 130 -3.18 17.12 -4.89
N GLU A 131 -4.32 16.75 -4.31
CA GLU A 131 -5.61 17.40 -4.56
C GLU A 131 -5.57 18.89 -4.16
N ILE A 132 -4.83 19.22 -3.11
CA ILE A 132 -4.71 20.57 -2.59
C ILE A 132 -3.24 20.93 -2.40
N GLY A 133 -2.80 21.93 -3.16
CA GLY A 133 -1.52 22.61 -3.00
C GLY A 133 -0.31 21.90 -3.62
N GLY A 134 0.63 22.70 -4.10
CA GLY A 134 1.93 22.25 -4.62
C GLY A 134 1.88 21.68 -6.04
N ASP A 135 3.05 21.70 -6.69
CA ASP A 135 3.22 21.10 -8.01
C ASP A 135 3.35 19.57 -7.92
N PRO A 136 2.94 18.84 -8.98
CA PRO A 136 3.16 17.41 -9.08
C PRO A 136 4.63 17.04 -8.86
N VAL A 137 4.85 15.96 -8.14
CA VAL A 137 6.18 15.37 -7.96
C VAL A 137 6.39 14.32 -9.04
N LEU A 138 7.49 14.43 -9.79
CA LEU A 138 7.88 13.49 -10.83
C LEU A 138 9.17 12.77 -10.44
N HIS A 139 9.22 11.46 -10.64
CA HIS A 139 10.43 10.66 -10.45
C HIS A 139 10.43 9.41 -11.34
N GLN A 140 11.59 8.88 -11.68
CA GLN A 140 11.76 7.63 -12.46
C GLN A 140 11.40 6.35 -11.65
N SER A 141 10.94 6.50 -10.41
CA SER A 141 10.56 5.36 -9.55
C SER A 141 9.51 5.78 -8.53
N SER A 142 8.60 4.84 -8.22
CA SER A 142 7.54 5.04 -7.21
C SER A 142 8.09 5.43 -5.84
N THR A 143 9.15 4.75 -5.38
CA THR A 143 9.80 5.02 -4.09
C THR A 143 10.44 6.41 -4.08
N GLY A 144 11.06 6.84 -5.19
CA GLY A 144 11.68 8.16 -5.27
C GLY A 144 10.64 9.28 -5.25
N ALA A 145 9.53 9.14 -5.98
CA ALA A 145 8.44 10.11 -5.97
C ALA A 145 7.87 10.28 -4.54
N TRP A 146 7.60 9.18 -3.83
CA TRP A 146 7.12 9.25 -2.45
C TRP A 146 8.18 9.77 -1.47
N SER A 147 9.45 9.50 -1.71
CA SER A 147 10.55 10.04 -0.89
C SER A 147 10.59 11.56 -0.95
N MET A 148 10.34 12.15 -2.11
CA MET A 148 10.24 13.61 -2.26
C MET A 148 9.03 14.20 -1.52
N VAL A 149 7.86 13.54 -1.59
CA VAL A 149 6.68 13.96 -0.82
C VAL A 149 6.96 13.88 0.68
N LEU A 150 7.55 12.78 1.16
CA LEU A 150 7.92 12.60 2.56
C LEU A 150 8.94 13.64 3.03
N ALA A 151 9.91 13.98 2.19
CA ALA A 151 10.90 15.02 2.49
C ALA A 151 10.22 16.39 2.67
N LYS A 152 9.30 16.77 1.78
CA LYS A 152 8.52 18.01 1.90
C LYS A 152 7.70 18.04 3.19
N VAL A 153 6.98 16.97 3.50
CA VAL A 153 6.20 16.86 4.74
C VAL A 153 7.09 16.99 5.99
N ARG A 154 8.28 16.36 5.99
CA ARG A 154 9.22 16.46 7.11
C ARG A 154 9.75 17.89 7.29
N ALA A 155 10.18 18.53 6.20
CA ALA A 155 10.67 19.90 6.23
C ALA A 155 9.62 20.87 6.78
N THR A 156 8.35 20.72 6.39
CA THR A 156 7.26 21.57 6.90
C THR A 156 6.97 21.35 8.39
N ARG A 157 7.08 20.11 8.88
CA ARG A 157 6.95 19.82 10.32
C ARG A 157 8.08 20.44 11.14
N GLU A 158 9.30 20.32 10.65
CA GLU A 158 10.49 20.90 11.28
C GLU A 158 10.38 22.44 11.34
N ALA A 159 9.98 23.07 10.23
CA ALA A 159 9.75 24.52 10.18
C ALA A 159 8.63 25.00 11.12
N SER A 160 7.64 24.14 11.41
CA SER A 160 6.53 24.44 12.31
C SER A 160 6.81 24.10 13.78
N GLY A 161 8.04 23.67 14.11
CA GLY A 161 8.43 23.27 15.48
C GLY A 161 7.75 22.00 15.98
N GLN A 162 7.19 21.18 15.08
CA GLN A 162 6.51 19.94 15.44
C GLN A 162 7.51 18.80 15.64
N ALA A 163 7.31 18.01 16.71
CA ALA A 163 8.16 16.86 16.97
C ALA A 163 8.08 15.81 15.85
N ALA A 164 9.20 15.16 15.55
CA ALA A 164 9.32 14.15 14.50
C ALA A 164 8.35 12.97 14.73
N SER A 165 7.20 12.99 14.05
CA SER A 165 6.27 11.86 14.01
C SER A 165 6.67 10.86 12.92
N LYS A 166 6.67 9.56 13.25
CA LYS A 166 6.92 8.44 12.32
C LYS A 166 5.79 8.35 11.29
N THR A 167 5.82 9.20 10.28
CA THR A 167 4.95 9.03 9.11
C THR A 167 5.69 8.17 8.10
N ALA A 168 5.60 6.86 8.33
CA ALA A 168 5.98 5.87 7.32
C ALA A 168 4.79 5.69 6.37
N ILE A 169 5.03 5.80 5.07
CA ILE A 169 4.12 5.23 4.08
C ILE A 169 4.36 3.73 4.16
N SER A 170 3.51 3.03 4.91
CA SER A 170 3.56 1.57 5.02
C SER A 170 3.57 0.97 3.60
N GLY A 171 4.63 0.23 3.32
CA GLY A 171 5.10 -0.10 1.98
C GLY A 171 4.12 -0.84 1.10
N ILE A 172 3.96 -0.33 -0.12
CA ILE A 172 3.94 -1.18 -1.30
C ILE A 172 5.42 -1.47 -1.60
N GLU A 173 6.07 -2.23 -0.72
CA GLU A 173 7.39 -2.80 -0.99
C GLU A 173 7.15 -4.05 -1.86
N VAL A 174 7.18 -3.87 -3.18
CA VAL A 174 7.61 -4.97 -4.05
C VAL A 174 9.08 -5.19 -3.74
N LYS A 175 9.35 -6.19 -2.92
CA LYS A 175 10.71 -6.64 -2.61
C LYS A 175 11.37 -7.11 -3.90
N ALA A 176 12.19 -6.26 -4.51
CA ALA A 176 13.27 -6.71 -5.36
C ALA A 176 14.40 -7.15 -4.42
N ASN A 177 14.57 -8.46 -4.25
CA ASN A 177 15.74 -9.00 -3.56
C ASN A 177 16.98 -8.78 -4.45
N SER A 178 18.06 -8.29 -3.84
CA SER A 178 19.42 -8.39 -4.35
C SER A 178 19.89 -9.84 -4.42
#